data_AF-A0A3B9RZ45-F1
#
_entry.id   AF-A0A3B9RZ45-F1
#
_cell.length_a   1.000
_cell.length_b   1.000
_cell.length_c   1.000
_cell.angle_alpha   90.00
_cell.angle_beta   90.00
_cell.angle_gamma   90.00
#
_symmetry.space_group_name_H-M   'P 1'
#
loop_
_entity.id
_entity.type
_entity.pdbx_description
1 polymer ?
#
loop_
_entity_poly.entity_id
_entity_poly.type
_entity_poly.pdbx_seq_one_letter_code
_entity_poly.pdbx_strand_id
1 'polypeptide(L)'
;TKEYQFKEVGIKLEIKPQISGENSIRLDISQESSDVVNPGVEAITIFKRTIKTSVIAEDGEIIVLGGLIKEKIARDHDKIPGFGDLPLLGWLFRSKQNQFEKINLLIFIRPNIIRTKADLKRVNQRAGSRFKKAKELNKISDQVLEDMGLPELSEKGERVTE
;
A
#
# COMPACT_ATOMS: atom_id res chain seq x y z
N THR A 1 -26.86 23.90 11.37
CA THR A 1 -26.56 22.51 11.79
C THR A 1 -25.50 21.97 10.87
N LYS A 2 -24.32 21.58 11.38
CA LYS A 2 -23.29 20.92 10.56
C LYS A 2 -23.68 19.44 10.41
N GLU A 3 -23.77 18.95 9.18
CA GLU A 3 -24.03 17.54 8.87
C GLU A 3 -22.69 16.83 8.68
N TYR A 4 -22.48 15.72 9.39
CA TYR A 4 -21.26 14.93 9.32
C TYR A 4 -21.52 13.65 8.52
N GLN A 5 -20.63 13.33 7.58
CA GLN A 5 -20.68 12.10 6.80
C GLN A 5 -19.41 11.27 7.04
N PHE A 6 -19.58 10.03 7.48
CA PHE A 6 -18.48 9.08 7.58
C PHE A 6 -18.08 8.57 6.19
N LYS A 7 -16.78 8.50 5.93
CA LYS A 7 -16.25 7.97 4.68
C LYS A 7 -15.17 6.94 4.97
N GLU A 8 -15.30 5.76 4.36
CA GLU A 8 -14.32 4.70 4.47
C GLU A 8 -13.04 5.09 3.72
N VAL A 9 -11.91 4.97 4.41
CA VAL A 9 -10.57 5.18 3.86
C VAL A 9 -9.73 3.94 4.17
N GLY A 10 -8.75 3.63 3.31
CA GLY A 10 -7.97 2.40 3.37
C GLY A 10 -7.97 1.64 2.04
N ILE A 11 -7.55 0.38 2.11
CA ILE A 11 -7.42 -0.50 0.95
C ILE A 11 -8.67 -1.39 0.86
N LYS A 12 -9.41 -1.26 -0.24
CA LYS A 12 -10.56 -2.10 -0.57
C LYS A 12 -10.24 -2.92 -1.81
N LEU A 13 -10.45 -4.23 -1.73
CA LEU A 13 -10.20 -5.16 -2.82
C LEU A 13 -11.46 -6.00 -3.03
N GLU A 14 -12.08 -5.86 -4.20
CA GLU A 14 -13.22 -6.66 -4.64
C GLU A 14 -12.79 -7.54 -5.81
N ILE A 15 -13.07 -8.84 -5.70
CA ILE A 15 -12.68 -9.84 -6.70
C ILE A 15 -13.92 -10.68 -7.03
N LYS A 16 -14.25 -10.78 -8.31
CA LYS A 16 -15.32 -11.63 -8.84
C LYS A 16 -14.71 -12.70 -9.73
N PRO A 17 -14.48 -13.92 -9.19
CA PRO A 17 -14.01 -15.04 -9.99
C PRO A 17 -15.16 -15.71 -10.73
N GLN A 18 -14.93 -16.06 -11.99
CA GLN A 18 -15.82 -16.88 -12.81
C GLN A 18 -15.00 -17.98 -13.48
N ILE A 19 -15.40 -19.24 -13.28
CA ILE A 19 -14.77 -20.37 -13.95
C ILE A 19 -15.20 -20.35 -15.42
N SER A 20 -14.22 -20.39 -16.32
CA SER A 20 -14.41 -20.42 -17.76
C SER A 20 -13.72 -21.67 -18.29
N GLY A 21 -14.45 -22.58 -18.92
CA GLY A 21 -13.89 -23.88 -19.33
C GLY A 21 -13.39 -24.74 -18.15
N GLU A 22 -12.50 -25.69 -18.42
CA GLU A 22 -12.09 -26.69 -17.43
C GLU A 22 -11.12 -26.12 -16.39
N ASN A 23 -10.06 -25.42 -16.83
CA ASN A 23 -8.96 -24.94 -15.97
C ASN A 23 -8.74 -23.42 -15.99
N SER A 24 -9.55 -22.65 -16.70
CA SER A 24 -9.38 -21.19 -16.77
C SER A 24 -10.37 -20.44 -15.88
N ILE A 25 -9.94 -19.29 -15.39
CA ILE A 25 -10.67 -18.48 -14.42
C ILE A 25 -10.59 -17.04 -14.91
N ARG A 26 -11.75 -16.47 -15.20
CA ARG A 26 -11.88 -15.04 -15.41
C ARG A 26 -12.00 -14.35 -14.05
N LEU A 27 -11.21 -13.31 -13.84
CA LEU A 27 -11.18 -12.53 -12.61
C LEU A 27 -11.49 -11.07 -12.96
N ASP A 28 -12.61 -10.58 -12.45
CA ASP A 28 -12.89 -9.14 -12.45
C ASP A 28 -12.45 -8.56 -11.10
N ILE A 29 -11.47 -7.67 -11.13
CA ILE A 29 -10.80 -7.13 -9.95
C ILE A 29 -11.01 -5.63 -9.90
N SER A 30 -11.54 -5.16 -8.77
CA SER A 30 -11.71 -3.75 -8.46
C SER A 30 -10.97 -3.45 -7.17
N GLN A 31 -9.84 -2.75 -7.26
CA GLN A 31 -9.04 -2.33 -6.12
C GLN A 31 -9.17 -0.82 -5.94
N GLU A 32 -9.36 -0.40 -4.71
CA GLU A 32 -9.40 0.99 -4.29
C GLU A 32 -8.42 1.17 -3.13
N SER A 33 -7.64 2.24 -3.16
CA SER A 33 -6.75 2.66 -2.08
C SER A 33 -7.01 4.13 -1.81
N SER A 34 -7.32 4.44 -0.55
CA SER A 34 -7.68 5.78 -0.12
C SER A 34 -6.80 6.22 1.05
N ASP A 35 -6.13 7.37 0.89
CA ASP A 35 -5.26 7.97 1.91
C ASP A 35 -5.80 9.35 2.34
N VAL A 36 -5.71 9.68 3.62
CA VAL A 36 -6.10 10.99 4.17
C VAL A 36 -4.86 11.87 4.28
N VAL A 37 -4.89 13.07 3.69
CA VAL A 37 -3.70 13.95 3.62
C VAL A 37 -3.74 15.11 4.62
N ASN A 38 -4.93 15.58 5.02
CA ASN A 38 -5.06 16.71 5.94
C ASN A 38 -6.21 16.46 6.95
N PRO A 39 -5.97 15.71 8.03
CA PRO A 39 -7.02 15.38 9.00
C PRO A 39 -7.45 16.54 9.93
N GLY A 40 -6.84 17.73 9.83
CA GLY A 40 -7.06 18.86 10.76
C GLY A 40 -7.67 20.15 10.16
N VAL A 41 -8.10 20.13 8.90
CA VAL A 41 -8.72 21.30 8.23
C VAL A 41 -10.24 21.09 8.18
N GLU A 42 -11.04 22.16 8.18
CA GLU A 42 -12.52 22.09 8.09
C GLU A 42 -13.05 21.21 6.92
N ALA A 43 -12.19 20.93 5.92
CA ALA A 43 -12.42 19.93 4.88
C ALA A 43 -11.28 18.90 4.83
N ILE A 44 -11.62 17.62 5.00
CA ILE A 44 -10.69 16.49 4.86
C ILE A 44 -10.48 16.19 3.38
N THR A 45 -9.22 16.23 2.92
CA THR A 45 -8.86 15.78 1.57
C THR A 45 -8.48 14.30 1.57
N ILE A 46 -9.17 13.51 0.75
CA ILE A 46 -8.92 12.07 0.57
C ILE A 46 -8.37 11.84 -0.84
N PHE A 47 -7.17 11.26 -0.94
CA PHE A 47 -6.64 10.78 -2.21
C PHE A 47 -7.13 9.36 -2.47
N LYS A 48 -7.87 9.17 -3.55
CA LYS A 48 -8.40 7.87 -3.96
C LYS A 48 -7.72 7.39 -5.23
N ARG A 49 -7.19 6.18 -5.20
CA ARG A 49 -6.62 5.44 -6.34
C ARG A 49 -7.55 4.27 -6.64
N THR A 50 -7.99 4.11 -7.88
CA THR A 50 -8.89 3.02 -8.27
C THR A 50 -8.34 2.30 -9.48
N ILE A 51 -8.29 0.97 -9.40
CA ILE A 51 -7.86 0.07 -10.47
C ILE A 51 -9.00 -0.91 -10.75
N LYS A 52 -9.42 -1.00 -12.01
CA LYS A 52 -10.40 -1.97 -12.49
C LYS A 52 -9.78 -2.75 -13.65
N THR A 53 -9.69 -4.06 -13.50
CA THR A 53 -9.10 -4.94 -14.51
C THR A 53 -9.89 -6.25 -14.63
N SER A 54 -9.90 -6.81 -15.83
CA SER A 54 -10.49 -8.13 -16.11
C SER A 54 -9.38 -8.97 -16.73
N VAL A 55 -9.06 -10.09 -16.10
CA VAL A 55 -7.96 -10.97 -16.51
C VAL A 55 -8.44 -12.40 -16.60
N ILE A 56 -7.84 -13.19 -17.48
CA ILE A 56 -8.05 -14.63 -17.57
C ILE A 56 -6.75 -15.29 -17.13
N ALA A 57 -6.84 -16.22 -16.20
CA ALA A 57 -5.71 -16.97 -15.66
C ALA A 57 -6.05 -18.45 -15.55
N GLU A 58 -5.03 -19.29 -15.62
CA GLU A 58 -5.18 -20.73 -15.35
C GLU A 58 -5.10 -21.03 -13.84
N ASP A 59 -5.66 -22.16 -13.43
CA ASP A 59 -5.62 -22.63 -12.05
C ASP A 59 -4.18 -22.81 -11.54
N GLY A 60 -3.82 -22.10 -10.47
CA GLY A 60 -2.53 -22.22 -9.80
C GLY A 60 -1.39 -21.37 -10.38
N GLU A 61 -1.59 -20.76 -11.56
CA GLU A 61 -0.62 -19.87 -12.17
C GLU A 61 -0.60 -18.49 -11.50
N ILE A 62 0.55 -17.82 -11.47
CA ILE A 62 0.65 -16.44 -11.00
C ILE A 62 0.59 -15.54 -12.21
N ILE A 63 -0.41 -14.65 -12.24
CA ILE A 63 -0.49 -13.58 -13.22
C ILE A 63 -0.16 -12.23 -12.61
N VAL A 64 0.47 -11.37 -13.41
CA VAL A 64 0.73 -9.97 -13.06
C VAL A 64 -0.40 -9.13 -13.63
N LEU A 65 -1.20 -8.51 -12.76
CA LEU A 65 -2.30 -7.65 -13.20
C LEU A 65 -1.82 -6.31 -13.76
N GLY A 66 -0.63 -5.90 -13.31
CA GLY A 66 -0.01 -4.64 -13.66
C GLY A 66 0.89 -4.11 -12.54
N GLY A 67 1.39 -2.90 -12.75
CA GLY A 67 2.15 -2.16 -11.76
C GLY A 67 2.15 -0.66 -12.04
N LEU A 68 2.35 0.13 -10.99
CA LEU A 68 2.52 1.58 -11.09
C LEU A 68 3.93 1.93 -10.65
N ILE A 69 4.72 2.50 -11.55
CA ILE A 69 6.01 3.12 -11.23
C ILE A 69 5.74 4.62 -11.16
N LYS A 70 5.88 5.21 -9.97
CA LYS A 70 5.78 6.66 -9.77
C LYS A 70 7.15 7.19 -9.41
N GLU A 71 7.63 8.15 -10.19
CA GLU A 71 8.85 8.89 -9.90
C GLU A 71 8.47 10.36 -9.62
N LYS A 72 8.89 10.87 -8.46
CA LYS A 72 8.71 12.26 -8.06
C LYS A 72 10.08 12.88 -7.87
N ILE A 73 10.35 13.91 -8.65
CA ILE A 73 11.57 14.72 -8.57
C ILE A 73 11.14 16.09 -8.08
N ALA A 74 11.45 16.43 -6.83
CA ALA A 74 11.28 17.78 -6.30
C ALA A 74 12.64 18.46 -6.24
N ARG A 75 12.77 19.61 -6.91
CA ARG A 75 13.98 20.45 -6.87
C ARG A 75 13.59 21.76 -6.23
N ASP A 76 14.12 22.00 -5.04
CA ASP A 76 13.99 23.25 -4.34
C ASP A 76 15.28 24.07 -4.47
N HIS A 77 15.12 25.34 -4.78
CA HIS A 77 16.20 26.25 -5.08
C HIS A 77 15.97 27.58 -4.38
N ASP A 78 16.40 27.66 -3.13
CA ASP A 78 16.41 28.89 -2.38
C ASP A 78 17.67 29.69 -2.69
N LYS A 79 17.50 30.96 -3.06
CA LYS A 79 18.63 31.88 -3.22
C LYS A 79 18.30 33.25 -2.65
N ILE A 80 19.31 33.91 -2.10
CA ILE A 80 19.19 35.32 -1.70
C ILE A 80 19.20 36.19 -2.97
N PRO A 81 18.15 37.01 -3.21
CA PRO A 81 18.11 37.90 -4.37
C PRO A 81 19.33 38.83 -4.42
N GLY A 82 19.93 39.00 -5.60
CA GLY A 82 21.17 39.77 -5.79
C GLY A 82 22.44 38.94 -5.54
N PHE A 83 22.67 38.48 -4.30
CA PHE A 83 23.90 37.77 -3.94
C PHE A 83 24.01 36.34 -4.49
N GLY A 84 22.88 35.68 -4.76
CA GLY A 84 22.83 34.31 -5.27
C GLY A 84 23.28 34.16 -6.73
N ASP A 85 23.34 35.25 -7.49
CA ASP A 85 23.67 35.25 -8.93
C ASP A 85 25.11 35.73 -9.23
N LEU A 86 25.92 36.03 -8.20
CA LEU A 86 27.32 36.41 -8.42
C LEU A 86 28.15 35.26 -9.02
N PRO A 87 28.92 35.49 -10.09
CA PRO A 87 29.93 34.54 -10.52
C PRO A 87 30.96 34.35 -9.40
N LEU A 88 31.44 33.12 -9.21
CA LEU A 88 32.36 32.66 -8.15
C LEU A 88 31.79 32.55 -6.72
N LEU A 89 30.97 33.49 -6.24
CA LEU A 89 30.53 33.54 -4.83
C LEU A 89 29.07 33.12 -4.60
N GLY A 90 28.24 33.07 -5.63
CA GLY A 90 26.80 32.79 -5.50
C GLY A 90 26.46 31.41 -4.91
N TRP A 91 27.42 30.48 -4.79
CA TRP A 91 27.21 29.17 -4.18
C TRP A 91 27.11 29.21 -2.64
N LEU A 92 27.67 30.21 -1.97
CA LEU A 92 27.54 30.42 -0.52
C LEU A 92 26.16 31.00 -0.13
N PHE A 93 25.45 31.60 -1.09
CA PHE A 93 24.19 32.32 -0.87
C PHE A 93 22.99 31.64 -1.54
N ARG A 94 23.14 30.36 -1.91
CA ARG A 94 22.07 29.52 -2.48
C ARG A 94 22.04 28.16 -1.79
N SER A 95 20.84 27.67 -1.49
CA SER A 95 20.59 26.30 -1.08
C SER A 95 19.94 25.54 -2.23
N LYS A 96 20.33 24.28 -2.41
CA LYS A 96 19.70 23.39 -3.38
C LYS A 96 19.29 22.12 -2.66
N GLN A 97 18.00 21.80 -2.69
CA GLN A 97 17.49 20.56 -2.16
C GLN A 97 16.87 19.76 -3.30
N ASN A 98 17.45 18.60 -3.60
CA ASN A 98 16.89 17.67 -4.57
C ASN A 98 16.31 16.47 -3.83
N GLN A 99 15.01 16.26 -3.92
CA GLN A 99 14.34 15.08 -3.37
C GLN A 99 13.89 14.18 -4.52
N PHE A 100 14.37 12.94 -4.49
CA PHE A 100 14.01 11.89 -5.43
C PHE A 100 13.21 10.82 -4.68
N GLU A 101 11.99 10.56 -5.14
CA GLU A 101 11.11 9.53 -4.58
C GLU A 101 10.63 8.61 -5.71
N LYS A 102 10.88 7.31 -5.56
CA LYS A 102 10.46 6.27 -6.50
C LYS A 102 9.60 5.24 -5.81
N ILE A 103 8.36 5.06 -6.27
CA ILE A 103 7.39 4.10 -5.74
C ILE A 103 7.11 3.07 -6.82
N ASN A 104 7.41 1.79 -6.54
CA ASN A 104 7.08 0.68 -7.42
C ASN A 104 5.96 -0.15 -6.77
N LEU A 105 4.80 -0.20 -7.42
CA LEU A 105 3.69 -1.07 -7.02
C LEU A 105 3.55 -2.18 -8.06
N LEU A 106 3.54 -3.44 -7.61
CA LEU A 106 3.29 -4.62 -8.46
C LEU A 106 2.19 -5.45 -7.81
N ILE A 107 1.22 -5.91 -8.62
CA ILE A 107 0.10 -6.70 -8.13
C ILE A 107 0.10 -8.07 -8.80
N PHE A 108 0.26 -9.11 -7.98
CA PHE A 108 0.25 -10.51 -8.38
C PHE A 108 -1.01 -11.18 -7.86
N ILE A 109 -1.65 -11.99 -8.70
CA ILE A 109 -2.74 -12.86 -8.29
C ILE A 109 -2.46 -14.29 -8.73
N ARG A 110 -2.73 -15.23 -7.82
CA ARG A 110 -2.76 -16.67 -8.09
C ARG A 110 -4.16 -17.18 -7.79
N PRO A 111 -5.00 -17.45 -8.79
CA PRO A 111 -6.27 -18.09 -8.53
C PRO A 111 -6.07 -19.59 -8.23
N ASN A 112 -7.01 -20.17 -7.48
CA ASN A 112 -7.00 -21.60 -7.17
C ASN A 112 -8.42 -22.17 -7.21
N ILE A 113 -8.65 -23.22 -8.00
CA ILE A 113 -9.95 -23.90 -8.09
C ILE A 113 -10.01 -25.02 -7.06
N ILE A 114 -11.00 -24.95 -6.18
CA ILE A 114 -11.26 -25.99 -5.18
C ILE A 114 -12.36 -26.90 -5.72
N ARG A 115 -11.99 -28.09 -6.23
CA ARG A 115 -12.95 -29.07 -6.78
C ARG A 115 -13.38 -30.12 -5.76
N THR A 116 -12.45 -30.53 -4.88
CA THR A 116 -12.68 -31.64 -3.94
C THR A 116 -12.49 -31.21 -2.48
N LYS A 117 -13.01 -32.01 -1.55
CA LYS A 117 -12.76 -31.83 -0.11
C LYS A 117 -11.27 -31.95 0.24
N ALA A 118 -10.51 -32.74 -0.53
CA ALA A 118 -9.06 -32.87 -0.36
C ALA A 118 -8.34 -31.55 -0.72
N ASP A 119 -8.77 -30.87 -1.79
CA ASP A 119 -8.25 -29.55 -2.16
C ASP A 119 -8.49 -28.53 -1.06
N LEU A 120 -9.70 -28.50 -0.53
CA LEU A 120 -10.08 -27.59 0.56
C LEU A 120 -9.23 -27.82 1.81
N LYS A 121 -8.98 -29.09 2.17
CA LYS A 121 -8.08 -29.45 3.28
C LYS A 121 -6.65 -28.96 3.04
N ARG A 122 -6.13 -29.12 1.82
CA ARG A 122 -4.78 -28.62 1.45
C ARG A 122 -4.67 -27.10 1.57
N VAL A 123 -5.67 -26.37 1.06
CA VAL A 123 -5.70 -24.89 1.13
C VAL A 123 -5.76 -24.42 2.59
N ASN A 124 -6.64 -25.01 3.40
CA ASN A 124 -6.77 -24.66 4.82
C ASN A 124 -5.52 -24.99 5.64
N GLN A 125 -4.87 -26.13 5.40
CA GLN A 125 -3.61 -26.49 6.06
C GLN A 125 -2.47 -25.54 5.70
N ARG A 126 -2.38 -25.13 4.42
CA ARG A 126 -1.41 -24.12 3.97
C ARG A 126 -1.68 -22.74 4.60
N ALA A 127 -2.95 -22.33 4.67
CA ALA A 127 -3.33 -21.08 5.32
C ALA A 127 -2.99 -21.09 6.83
N GLY A 128 -3.34 -22.18 7.52
CA GLY A 128 -3.09 -22.33 8.95
C GLY A 128 -1.60 -22.37 9.31
N SER A 129 -0.77 -23.05 8.52
CA SER A 129 0.69 -23.07 8.73
C SER A 129 1.34 -21.71 8.49
N ARG A 130 0.90 -20.97 7.46
CA ARG A 130 1.35 -19.59 7.22
C ARG A 130 0.96 -18.66 8.35
N PHE A 131 -0.26 -18.75 8.85
CA PHE A 131 -0.73 -17.94 9.97
C PHE A 131 0.07 -18.22 11.24
N LYS A 132 0.33 -19.49 11.57
CA LYS A 132 1.18 -19.86 12.71
C LYS A 132 2.59 -19.31 12.58
N LYS A 133 3.22 -19.49 11.42
CA LYS A 133 4.56 -18.96 11.15
C LYS A 133 4.63 -17.44 11.22
N ALA A 134 3.62 -16.73 10.70
CA ALA A 134 3.54 -15.28 10.79
C ALA A 134 3.37 -14.80 12.25
N LYS A 135 2.55 -15.51 13.04
CA LYS A 135 2.37 -15.21 14.46
C LYS A 135 3.64 -15.47 15.28
N GLU A 136 4.41 -16.51 14.94
CA GLU A 136 5.71 -16.79 15.55
C GLU A 136 6.76 -15.73 15.17
N LEU A 137 6.79 -15.31 13.90
CA LEU A 137 7.67 -14.23 13.44
C LEU A 137 7.39 -12.90 14.15
N ASN A 138 6.12 -12.53 14.33
CA ASN A 138 5.78 -11.32 15.09
C ASN A 138 6.21 -11.45 16.55
N LYS A 139 5.95 -12.58 17.21
CA LYS A 139 6.43 -12.80 18.59
C LYS A 139 7.94 -12.70 18.72
N ILE A 140 8.69 -13.18 17.74
CA ILE A 140 10.15 -13.08 17.72
C ILE A 140 10.58 -11.62 17.52
N SER A 141 9.94 -10.89 16.61
CA SER A 141 10.19 -9.45 16.44
C SER A 141 9.89 -8.68 17.74
N ASP A 142 8.76 -8.96 18.39
CA ASP A 142 8.35 -8.33 19.65
C ASP A 142 9.37 -8.63 20.77
N GLN A 143 9.83 -9.88 20.88
CA GLN A 143 10.87 -10.29 21.85
C GLN A 143 12.23 -9.63 21.58
N VAL A 144 12.63 -9.52 20.32
CA VAL A 144 13.89 -8.86 19.95
C VAL A 144 13.82 -7.35 20.18
N LEU A 145 12.65 -6.73 19.94
CA LEU A 145 12.40 -5.32 20.24
C LEU A 145 12.46 -5.05 21.76
N GLU A 146 11.89 -5.95 22.56
CA GLU A 146 11.94 -5.93 24.03
C GLU A 146 13.39 -6.09 24.56
N ASP A 147 14.14 -7.08 24.06
CA ASP A 147 15.54 -7.32 24.43
C ASP A 147 16.48 -6.17 24.03
N MET A 148 16.14 -5.43 22.96
CA MET A 148 16.87 -4.24 22.52
C MET A 148 16.44 -2.96 23.25
N GLY A 149 15.46 -3.04 24.16
CA GLY A 149 14.93 -1.88 24.90
C GLY A 149 14.28 -0.84 24.01
N LEU A 150 13.81 -1.22 22.83
CA LEU A 150 13.11 -0.32 21.91
C LEU A 150 11.61 -0.32 22.25
N PRO A 151 10.97 0.86 22.38
CA PRO A 151 9.56 0.93 22.70
C PRO A 151 8.72 0.30 21.57
N GLU A 152 7.71 -0.49 21.94
CA GLU A 152 6.70 -0.96 20.99
C GLU A 152 6.10 0.25 20.24
N LEU A 153 6.07 0.19 18.90
CA LEU A 153 5.35 1.18 18.12
C LEU A 153 3.86 0.99 18.40
N SER A 154 3.31 1.85 19.26
CA SER A 154 1.89 1.89 19.60
C SER A 154 1.05 2.05 18.33
N GLU A 155 0.49 0.95 17.81
CA GLU A 155 -0.55 0.95 16.76
C GLU A 155 -1.90 1.53 17.25
N LYS A 156 -1.94 2.11 18.45
CA LYS A 156 -3.10 2.83 18.94
C LYS A 156 -3.02 4.28 18.47
N GLY A 157 -3.44 4.50 17.23
CA GLY A 157 -3.90 5.81 16.79
C GLY A 157 -4.90 6.34 17.81
N GLU A 158 -4.51 7.45 18.43
CA GLU A 158 -5.28 8.30 19.31
C GLU A 158 -6.73 8.39 18.83
N ARG A 159 -7.64 7.75 19.57
CA ARG A 159 -9.03 8.22 19.61
C ARG A 159 -9.00 9.52 20.39
N VAL A 160 -8.79 10.63 19.70
CA VAL A 160 -9.04 11.95 20.26
C VAL A 160 -10.56 12.07 20.38
N THR A 161 -11.06 11.84 21.60
CA THR A 161 -12.39 12.24 22.02
C THR A 161 -12.33 13.71 22.42
N GLU A 162 -13.06 14.57 21.71
CA GLU A 162 -13.77 15.72 22.26
C GLU A 162 -15.02 16.00 21.41
#